data_AF-A0A150MF12-F1
#
_entry.id   AF-A0A150MF12-F1
#
_cell.length_a   1.000
_cell.length_b   1.000
_cell.length_c   1.000
_cell.angle_alpha   90.00
_cell.angle_beta   90.00
_cell.angle_gamma   90.00
#
_symmetry.space_group_name_H-M   'P 1'
#
loop_
_entity.id
_entity.type
_entity.pdbx_description
1 polymer ?
#
loop_
_entity_poly.entity_id
_entity_poly.type
_entity_poly.pdbx_seq_one_letter_code
_entity_poly.pdbx_strand_id
1 'polypeptide(L)' 'MQLYDLDNVNHPNHYTVGGIETYDYIAAKLTPEQLEGYLTGNIIKYISRYHHKNGVEDLKKARWYLEKLIALKG' A
#
# COMPACT_ATOMS: atom_id res chain seq x y z
N MET A 1 7.58 -13.30 -24.22
CA MET A 1 7.36 -11.84 -24.22
C MET A 1 6.92 -11.44 -22.82
N GLN A 2 7.87 -11.08 -21.95
CA GLN A 2 7.54 -10.59 -20.59
C GLN A 2 6.98 -9.17 -20.74
N LEU A 3 5.70 -9.02 -20.46
CA LEU A 3 5.04 -7.71 -20.41
C LEU A 3 5.58 -6.99 -19.18
N TYR A 4 6.05 -5.76 -19.39
CA TYR A 4 6.50 -4.85 -18.35
C TYR A 4 5.33 -4.62 -17.39
N ASP A 5 5.41 -5.21 -16.19
CA ASP A 5 4.52 -4.94 -15.07
C ASP A 5 4.81 -3.48 -14.67
N LEU A 6 4.12 -2.52 -15.31
CA LEU A 6 4.04 -1.14 -14.84
C LEU A 6 3.78 -1.25 -13.34
N ASP A 7 4.71 -0.76 -12.52
CA ASP A 7 4.73 -0.97 -11.07
C ASP A 7 3.58 -0.22 -10.40
N ASN A 8 2.34 -0.62 -10.68
CA ASN A 8 1.11 -0.07 -10.12
C ASN A 8 0.96 -0.43 -8.63
N VAL A 9 1.86 -1.27 -8.11
CA VAL A 9 1.90 -1.66 -6.70
C VAL A 9 2.67 -0.62 -5.92
N ASN A 10 3.89 -0.25 -6.35
CA ASN A 10 4.72 0.73 -5.67
C ASN A 10 4.54 2.16 -6.19
N HIS A 11 4.19 2.31 -7.47
CA HIS A 11 4.06 3.59 -8.18
C HIS A 11 2.77 3.65 -9.01
N PRO A 12 1.57 3.67 -8.39
CA PRO A 12 0.34 3.91 -9.13
C PRO A 12 0.45 5.25 -9.86
N ASN A 13 0.15 5.25 -11.17
CA ASN A 13 0.31 6.37 -12.11
C ASN A 13 -0.50 7.65 -11.78
N HIS A 14 -1.17 7.68 -10.62
CA HIS A 14 -2.14 8.69 -10.23
C HIS A 14 -1.82 9.36 -8.88
N TYR A 15 -0.55 9.60 -8.52
CA TYR A 15 -0.20 10.46 -7.37
C TYR A 15 1.13 11.23 -7.47
N THR A 16 1.78 11.29 -8.63
CA THR A 16 3.11 11.91 -8.78
C THR A 16 3.08 13.43 -9.01
N VAL A 17 2.27 14.18 -8.24
CA VAL A 17 2.35 15.65 -8.25
C VAL A 17 3.33 16.07 -7.14
N GLY A 18 4.59 16.33 -7.50
CA GLY A 18 5.58 16.94 -6.59
C GLY A 18 6.68 16.02 -6.04
N GLY A 19 6.80 14.77 -6.50
CA GLY A 19 7.93 13.88 -6.16
C GLY A 19 7.90 13.27 -4.75
N ILE A 20 6.82 13.47 -4.00
CA ILE A 20 6.59 12.82 -2.69
C ILE A 20 5.61 11.66 -2.90
N GLU A 21 5.97 10.47 -2.46
CA GLU A 21 5.09 9.31 -2.48
C GLU A 21 3.90 9.54 -1.52
N THR A 22 2.70 9.11 -1.92
CA THR A 22 1.47 9.35 -1.13
C THR A 22 1.57 8.81 0.29
N TYR A 23 2.22 7.66 0.45
CA TYR A 23 2.46 7.06 1.76
C TYR A 23 3.28 7.98 2.66
N ASP A 24 4.37 8.56 2.16
CA ASP A 24 5.27 9.40 2.96
C ASP A 24 4.54 10.67 3.43
N TYR A 25 3.74 11.27 2.54
CA TYR A 25 2.89 12.40 2.92
C TYR A 25 1.88 12.05 4.02
N ILE A 26 1.19 10.91 3.89
CA ILE A 26 0.23 10.44 4.91
C ILE A 26 0.94 10.13 6.22
N ALA A 27 2.05 9.39 6.18
CA ALA A 27 2.81 9.00 7.36
C ALA A 27 3.32 10.22 8.14
N ALA A 28 3.72 11.30 7.45
CA ALA A 28 4.14 12.55 8.07
C ALA A 28 3.00 13.32 8.78
N LYS A 29 1.73 12.96 8.56
CA LYS A 29 0.55 13.63 9.13
C LYS A 29 -0.17 12.82 10.22
N LEU A 30 0.19 11.55 10.40
CA LEU A 30 -0.48 10.66 11.35
C LEU A 30 0.37 10.46 12.60
N THR A 31 -0.29 10.31 13.76
CA THR A 31 0.37 9.75 14.94
C THR A 31 0.75 8.28 14.68
N PRO A 32 1.68 7.70 15.47
CA PRO A 32 2.02 6.28 15.32
C PRO A 32 0.81 5.34 15.41
N GLU A 33 -0.12 5.61 16.33
CA GLU A 33 -1.36 4.84 16.47
C GLU A 33 -2.29 4.98 15.25
N GLN A 34 -2.42 6.19 14.70
CA GLN A 34 -3.21 6.42 13.50
C GLN A 34 -2.58 5.76 12.27
N LEU A 35 -1.25 5.77 12.17
CA LEU A 35 -0.53 5.12 11.07
C LEU A 35 -0.69 3.59 11.14
N GLU A 36 -0.59 3.00 12.33
CA GLU A 36 -0.88 1.59 12.56
C GLU A 36 -2.30 1.22 12.14
N GLY A 37 -3.30 2.02 12.53
CA GLY A 37 -4.69 1.83 12.12
C GLY A 37 -4.87 1.93 10.60
N TYR A 38 -4.22 2.90 9.96
CA TYR A 38 -4.23 3.07 8.51
C TYR A 38 -3.63 1.85 7.78
N LEU A 39 -2.46 1.37 8.22
CA LEU A 39 -1.81 0.19 7.64
C LEU A 39 -2.70 -1.05 7.80
N THR A 40 -3.21 -1.29 9.01
CA THR A 40 -4.07 -2.43 9.34
C THR A 40 -5.36 -2.43 8.52
N GLY A 41 -6.03 -1.28 8.41
CA GLY A 41 -7.24 -1.12 7.60
C GLY A 41 -6.99 -1.40 6.11
N ASN A 42 -5.84 -0.99 5.57
CA ASN A 42 -5.47 -1.30 4.20
C ASN A 42 -5.21 -2.80 3.97
N ILE A 43 -4.52 -3.47 4.90
CA ILE A 43 -4.32 -4.92 4.84
C ILE A 43 -5.67 -5.64 4.77
N ILE A 44 -6.59 -5.32 5.70
CA ILE A 44 -7.94 -5.90 5.71
C ILE A 44 -8.67 -5.62 4.39
N LYS A 45 -8.64 -4.37 3.91
CA LYS A 45 -9.28 -3.97 2.65
C LYS A 45 -8.81 -4.83 1.47
N TYR A 46 -7.51 -5.04 1.31
CA TYR A 46 -6.96 -5.76 0.17
C TYR A 46 -7.15 -7.27 0.28
N ILE A 47 -7.00 -7.84 1.48
CA ILE A 47 -7.32 -9.25 1.76
C ILE A 47 -8.81 -9.55 1.58
N SER A 48 -9.71 -8.60 1.85
CA SER A 48 -11.14 -8.82 1.59
C SER A 48 -11.49 -8.75 0.11
N ARG A 49 -10.73 -7.99 -0.69
CA ARG A 49 -11.03 -7.70 -2.11
C ARG A 49 -10.47 -8.69 -3.12
N TYR A 50 -9.40 -9.41 -2.79
CA TYR A 50 -8.61 -10.12 -3.82
C TYR A 50 -9.44 -11.13 -4.63
N HIS A 51 -10.36 -11.87 -4.00
CA HIS A 51 -11.18 -12.86 -4.70
C HIS A 51 -12.11 -12.26 -5.75
N HIS A 52 -12.54 -11.01 -5.61
CA HIS A 52 -13.64 -10.44 -6.40
C HIS A 52 -13.30 -9.15 -7.14
N LYS A 53 -12.06 -8.64 -7.04
CA LYS A 53 -11.65 -7.40 -7.70
C LYS A 53 -10.33 -7.51 -8.47
N ASN A 54 -9.19 -7.51 -7.79
CA ASN A 54 -7.87 -7.44 -8.47
C ASN A 54 -6.99 -8.68 -8.28
N GLY A 55 -7.49 -9.77 -7.70
CA GLY A 55 -6.72 -11.02 -7.55
C GLY A 55 -5.39 -10.81 -6.82
N VAL A 56 -4.33 -11.39 -7.38
CA VAL A 56 -2.97 -11.34 -6.83
C VAL A 56 -2.44 -9.92 -6.65
N GLU A 57 -2.89 -8.93 -7.42
CA GLU A 57 -2.46 -7.53 -7.24
C GLU A 57 -2.88 -6.98 -5.87
N ASP A 58 -4.10 -7.28 -5.42
CA ASP A 58 -4.54 -6.87 -4.07
C ASP A 58 -3.73 -7.63 -3.00
N LEU A 59 -3.33 -8.89 -3.22
CA LEU A 59 -2.43 -9.60 -2.31
C LEU A 59 -1.03 -8.95 -2.24
N LYS A 60 -0.48 -8.52 -3.38
CA LYS A 60 0.80 -7.77 -3.42
C LYS A 60 0.68 -6.46 -2.63
N LYS A 61 -0.44 -5.73 -2.76
CA LYS A 61 -0.72 -4.52 -1.96
C LYS A 61 -0.85 -4.83 -0.48
N ALA A 62 -1.56 -5.88 -0.09
CA ALA A 62 -1.65 -6.30 1.31
C ALA A 62 -0.27 -6.59 1.90
N ARG A 63 0.60 -7.30 1.17
CA ARG A 63 1.99 -7.55 1.58
C ARG A 63 2.77 -6.25 1.77
N TRP A 64 2.65 -5.30 0.85
CA TRP A 64 3.33 -4.01 0.96
C TRP A 64 2.95 -3.26 2.25
N TYR A 65 1.64 -3.23 2.59
CA TYR A 65 1.19 -2.62 3.85
C TYR A 65 1.64 -3.40 5.09
N LEU A 66 1.71 -4.73 5.00
CA LEU A 66 2.22 -5.58 6.07
C LEU A 66 3.71 -5.32 6.35
N GLU A 67 4.53 -5.19 5.31
CA GLU A 67 5.96 -4.86 5.43
C GLU A 67 6.17 -3.51 6.13
N LYS A 68 5.36 -2.49 5.80
CA LYS A 68 5.38 -1.20 6.49
C LYS A 68 4.97 -1.30 7.95
N LEU A 69 3.97 -2.13 8.27
CA LEU A 69 3.53 -2.34 9.65
C LEU A 69 4.60 -3.06 10.49
N ILE A 70 5.28 -4.05 9.91
CA ILE A 70 6.43 -4.71 10.54
C ILE A 70 7.53 -3.69 10.82
N ALA A 71 7.87 -2.84 9.84
CA ALA A 71 8.87 -1.79 10.01
C ALA A 71 8.49 -0.70 11.04
N LEU A 72 7.19 -0.46 11.28
CA LEU A 72 6.72 0.46 12.31
C LEU A 72 6.83 -0.12 13.72
N LYS A 73 6.83 -1.46 13.86
CA LYS A 73 6.83 -2.18 15.15
C LYS A 73 8.19 -2.70 15.58
N GLY A 74 9.11 -2.91 14.64
CA GLY A 74 10.51 -3.29 14.90
C GLY A 74 11.40 -2.08 15.11
#